data_AF-A0A286TX30-F1
#
_entry.id   AF-A0A286TX30-F1
#
_cell.length_a   1.000
_cell.length_b   1.000
_cell.length_c   1.000
_cell.angle_alpha   90.00
_cell.angle_beta   90.00
_cell.angle_gamma   90.00
#
_symmetry.space_group_name_H-M   'P 1'
#
loop_
_entity.id
_entity.type
_entity.pdbx_description
1 polymer ?
#
loop_
_entity_poly.entity_id
_entity_poly.type
_entity_poly.pdbx_seq_one_letter_code
_entity_poly.pdbx_strand_id
1 'polypeptide(L)'
;MNDKELGELVCRCLEFAEIPVKASVKDVVTRRTKFAYPMYRQGYEACFEQVDQWLSQVENLLTFGRQGLFAHDNTHHAFHMAYSAVDCFEDNGVFDNNKWKKYRKEFEKHVVED
;
A
#
# COMPACT_ATOMS: atom_id res chain seq x y z
N MET A 1 7.02 22.13 -8.91
CA MET A 1 6.45 22.17 -10.27
C MET A 1 4.93 22.26 -10.15
N ASN A 2 4.33 23.21 -10.84
CA ASN A 2 2.88 23.30 -11.01
C ASN A 2 2.39 22.25 -12.04
N ASP A 3 1.09 22.16 -12.25
CA ASP A 3 0.48 21.14 -13.11
C ASP A 3 0.88 21.31 -14.58
N LYS A 4 0.94 22.55 -15.07
CA LYS A 4 1.37 22.85 -16.44
C LYS A 4 2.81 22.42 -16.69
N GLU A 5 3.73 22.78 -15.79
CA GLU A 5 5.14 22.39 -15.85
C GLU A 5 5.31 20.86 -15.86
N LEU A 6 4.49 20.14 -15.08
CA LEU A 6 4.49 18.68 -15.09
C LEU A 6 3.95 18.11 -16.40
N GLY A 7 2.89 18.68 -16.96
CA GLY A 7 2.35 18.27 -18.26
C GLY A 7 3.36 18.44 -19.39
N GLU A 8 4.06 19.58 -19.42
CA GLU A 8 5.14 19.84 -20.39
C GLU A 8 6.31 18.84 -20.22
N LEU A 9 6.68 18.52 -18.99
CA LEU A 9 7.70 17.51 -18.71
C LEU A 9 7.28 16.12 -19.23
N VAL A 10 6.04 15.69 -18.93
CA VAL A 10 5.54 14.39 -19.41
C VAL A 10 5.50 14.34 -20.95
N CYS A 11 5.10 15.43 -21.63
CA CYS A 11 5.12 15.47 -23.10
C CYS A 11 6.52 15.26 -23.67
N ARG A 12 7.55 15.91 -23.08
CA ARG A 12 8.96 15.70 -23.48
C ARG A 12 9.43 14.27 -23.21
N CYS A 13 9.06 13.69 -22.07
CA CYS A 13 9.40 12.30 -21.75
C CYS A 13 8.74 11.30 -22.71
N LEU A 14 7.48 11.55 -23.09
CA LEU A 14 6.74 10.73 -24.06
C LEU A 14 7.36 10.81 -25.46
N GLU A 15 7.81 11.99 -25.89
CA GLU A 15 8.56 12.16 -27.14
C GLU A 15 9.89 11.39 -27.11
N PHE A 16 10.65 11.50 -26.02
CA PHE A 16 11.89 10.72 -25.82
C PHE A 16 11.64 9.20 -25.82
N ALA A 17 10.51 8.76 -25.27
CA ALA A 17 10.10 7.36 -25.29
C ALA A 17 9.49 6.90 -26.63
N GLU A 18 9.54 7.73 -27.68
CA GLU A 18 9.00 7.45 -29.03
C GLU A 18 7.47 7.31 -29.08
N ILE A 19 6.74 7.88 -28.11
CA ILE A 19 5.27 7.91 -28.05
C ILE A 19 4.78 9.38 -27.98
N PRO A 20 5.08 10.23 -28.98
CA PRO A 20 4.82 11.66 -28.89
C PRO A 20 3.32 11.99 -28.89
N VAL A 21 2.94 13.02 -28.11
CA VAL A 21 1.60 13.60 -28.14
C VAL A 21 1.47 14.46 -29.40
N LYS A 22 0.67 14.00 -30.38
CA LYS A 22 0.51 14.67 -31.68
C LYS A 22 -0.59 15.74 -31.72
N ALA A 23 -1.43 15.79 -30.70
CA ALA A 23 -2.57 16.71 -30.61
C ALA A 23 -2.32 17.78 -29.53
N SER A 24 -3.04 18.89 -29.61
CA SER A 24 -3.00 19.93 -28.58
C SER A 24 -3.55 19.40 -27.25
N VAL A 25 -2.75 19.52 -26.19
CA VAL A 25 -3.17 19.16 -24.83
C VAL A 25 -4.22 20.18 -24.37
N LYS A 26 -5.43 19.69 -24.10
CA LYS A 26 -6.55 20.53 -23.66
C LYS A 26 -6.47 20.91 -22.18
N ASP A 27 -6.04 19.97 -21.34
CA ASP A 27 -5.97 20.14 -19.90
C ASP A 27 -4.91 19.22 -19.27
N VAL A 28 -4.38 19.61 -18.12
CA VAL A 28 -3.43 18.83 -17.33
C VAL A 28 -3.93 18.76 -15.89
N VAL A 29 -4.19 17.55 -15.42
CA VAL A 29 -4.66 17.31 -14.05
C VAL A 29 -3.60 16.51 -13.31
N THR A 30 -3.13 17.02 -12.16
CA THR A 30 -2.25 16.24 -11.29
C THR A 30 -2.95 15.83 -10.00
N ARG A 31 -2.56 14.66 -9.47
CA ARG A 31 -2.96 14.19 -8.14
C ARG A 31 -1.71 13.85 -7.36
N ARG A 32 -1.56 14.43 -6.18
CA ARG A 32 -0.40 14.22 -5.31
C ARG A 32 -0.79 13.33 -4.14
N THR A 33 -0.31 12.10 -4.17
CA THR A 33 -0.55 11.12 -3.11
C THR A 33 0.70 11.01 -2.24
N LYS A 34 0.68 11.65 -1.05
CA LYS A 34 1.83 11.69 -0.14
C LYS A 34 2.29 10.30 0.32
N PHE A 35 1.36 9.36 0.42
CA PHE A 35 1.58 7.99 0.91
C PHE A 35 1.20 6.96 -0.16
N ALA A 36 1.71 7.15 -1.38
CA ALA A 36 1.45 6.21 -2.48
C ALA A 36 2.14 4.85 -2.26
N TYR A 37 3.40 4.90 -1.79
CA TYR A 37 4.23 3.74 -1.55
C TYR A 37 4.96 3.88 -0.20
N PRO A 38 5.06 2.80 0.59
CA PRO A 38 6.07 2.69 1.62
C PRO A 38 7.46 2.91 1.02
N MET A 39 8.29 3.68 1.70
CA MET A 39 9.68 3.89 1.28
C MET A 39 10.61 3.23 2.27
N TYR A 40 11.25 2.15 1.85
CA TYR A 40 12.18 1.38 2.66
C TYR A 40 13.54 2.08 2.70
N ARG A 41 13.72 2.93 3.71
CA ARG A 41 15.04 3.46 4.03
C ARG A 41 15.82 2.40 4.81
N GLN A 42 17.14 2.42 4.71
CA GLN A 42 17.97 1.52 5.50
C GLN A 42 17.61 1.62 7.00
N GLY A 43 17.28 0.48 7.62
CA GLY A 43 16.90 0.40 9.03
C GLY A 43 15.43 0.72 9.32
N TYR A 44 14.57 0.85 8.30
CA TYR A 44 13.13 1.07 8.52
C TYR A 44 12.49 -0.09 9.29
N GLU A 45 13.02 -1.30 9.17
CA GLU A 45 12.52 -2.53 9.78
C GLU A 45 12.43 -2.37 11.29
N ALA A 46 13.48 -1.85 11.93
CA ALA A 46 13.50 -1.64 13.38
C ALA A 46 12.44 -0.64 13.84
N CYS A 47 12.25 0.45 13.10
CA CYS A 47 11.19 1.43 13.40
C CYS A 47 9.80 0.84 13.17
N PHE A 48 9.62 0.08 12.09
CA PHE A 48 8.35 -0.57 11.78
C PHE A 48 8.00 -1.63 12.83
N GLU A 49 8.93 -2.51 13.18
CA GLU A 49 8.74 -3.55 14.20
C GLU A 49 8.36 -2.94 15.55
N GLN A 50 8.99 -1.84 15.97
CA GLN A 50 8.64 -1.16 17.21
C GLN A 50 7.17 -0.67 17.21
N VAL A 51 6.73 -0.09 16.10
CA VAL A 51 5.35 0.41 15.94
C VAL A 51 4.37 -0.75 15.84
N ASP A 52 4.68 -1.78 15.05
CA ASP A 52 3.81 -2.94 14.84
C ASP A 52 3.65 -3.76 16.13
N GLN A 53 4.73 -3.96 16.89
CA GLN A 53 4.67 -4.61 18.20
C GLN A 53 3.80 -3.83 19.18
N TRP A 54 3.93 -2.50 19.23
CA TRP A 54 3.08 -1.67 20.08
C TRP A 54 1.61 -1.75 19.65
N LEU A 55 1.32 -1.62 18.34
CA LEU A 55 -0.04 -1.73 17.81
C LEU A 55 -0.68 -3.09 18.08
N SER A 56 0.11 -4.18 18.09
CA SER A 56 -0.38 -5.52 18.37
C SER A 56 -0.91 -5.72 19.81
N GLN A 57 -0.62 -4.77 20.70
CA GLN A 57 -1.09 -4.76 22.08
C GLN A 57 -2.38 -3.94 22.25
N VAL A 58 -2.80 -3.19 21.23
CA VAL A 58 -4.02 -2.37 21.29
C VAL A 58 -5.23 -3.26 21.02
N GLU A 59 -6.09 -3.42 22.04
CA GLU A 59 -7.31 -4.20 21.91
C GLU A 59 -8.26 -3.60 20.86
N ASN A 60 -8.93 -4.48 20.11
CA ASN A 60 -9.91 -4.11 19.07
C ASN A 60 -9.34 -3.24 17.92
N LEU A 61 -8.03 -3.30 17.69
CA LEU A 61 -7.37 -2.66 16.56
C LEU A 61 -6.61 -3.69 15.72
N LEU A 62 -6.89 -3.72 14.42
CA LEU A 62 -6.13 -4.50 13.45
C LEU A 62 -5.49 -3.56 12.43
N THR A 63 -4.22 -3.78 12.15
CA THR A 63 -3.51 -3.14 11.04
C THR A 63 -3.23 -4.14 9.94
N PHE A 64 -3.55 -3.77 8.70
CA PHE A 64 -3.26 -4.58 7.52
C PHE A 64 -3.13 -3.72 6.26
N GLY A 65 -2.67 -4.33 5.17
CA GLY A 65 -2.52 -3.71 3.86
C GLY A 65 -1.34 -2.75 3.74
N ARG A 66 -1.20 -2.11 2.57
CA ARG A 66 -0.05 -1.27 2.18
C ARG A 66 0.51 -0.36 3.28
N GLN A 67 -0.32 0.49 3.86
CA GLN A 67 0.15 1.45 4.88
C GLN A 67 0.14 0.86 6.29
N GLY A 68 -0.81 -0.05 6.59
CA GLY A 68 -0.94 -0.65 7.92
C GLY A 68 0.20 -1.60 8.27
N LEU A 69 0.74 -2.30 7.26
CA LEU A 69 1.89 -3.21 7.39
C LEU A 69 3.16 -2.65 6.76
N PHE A 70 3.10 -1.39 6.31
CA PHE A 70 4.18 -0.75 5.57
C PHE A 70 4.76 -1.65 4.46
N ALA A 71 3.88 -2.36 3.75
CA ALA A 71 4.24 -3.35 2.73
C ALA A 71 4.03 -2.78 1.33
N HIS A 72 4.94 -3.03 0.39
CA HIS A 72 4.58 -2.95 -1.03
C HIS A 72 3.49 -3.99 -1.25
N ASP A 73 2.30 -3.54 -1.64
CA ASP A 73 1.09 -4.35 -1.52
C ASP A 73 0.11 -3.96 -2.62
N ASN A 74 -0.57 -4.94 -3.21
CA ASN A 74 -1.55 -4.75 -4.27
C ASN A 74 -2.97 -4.85 -3.72
N THR A 75 -3.95 -4.30 -4.45
CA THR A 75 -5.34 -4.23 -3.97
C THR A 75 -5.92 -5.60 -3.59
N HIS A 76 -5.58 -6.64 -4.35
CA HIS A 76 -6.09 -7.99 -4.09
C HIS A 76 -5.52 -8.60 -2.79
N HIS A 77 -4.25 -8.33 -2.46
CA HIS A 77 -3.65 -8.73 -1.19
C HIS A 77 -4.27 -7.97 0.00
N ALA A 78 -4.50 -6.66 -0.14
CA ALA A 78 -5.18 -5.86 0.87
C ALA A 78 -6.62 -6.36 1.13
N PHE A 79 -7.35 -6.73 0.09
CA PHE A 79 -8.68 -7.35 0.23
C PHE A 79 -8.60 -8.74 0.84
N HIS A 80 -7.62 -9.56 0.45
CA HIS A 80 -7.41 -10.86 1.07
C HIS A 80 -7.19 -10.72 2.58
N MET A 81 -6.38 -9.75 3.02
CA MET A 81 -6.20 -9.46 4.45
C MET A 81 -7.48 -9.02 5.14
N ALA A 82 -8.32 -8.22 4.48
CA ALA A 82 -9.63 -7.84 5.02
C ALA A 82 -10.55 -9.07 5.19
N TYR A 83 -10.59 -9.96 4.21
CA TYR A 83 -11.37 -11.21 4.30
C TYR A 83 -10.83 -12.13 5.39
N SER A 84 -9.51 -12.27 5.50
CA SER A 84 -8.85 -13.02 6.57
C SER A 84 -9.15 -12.46 7.96
N ALA A 85 -9.25 -11.13 8.10
CA ALA A 85 -9.65 -10.51 9.36
C ALA A 85 -11.10 -10.88 9.71
N VAL A 86 -12.02 -10.85 8.76
CA VAL A 86 -13.42 -11.28 8.99
C VAL A 86 -13.48 -12.77 9.33
N ASP A 87 -12.70 -13.61 8.65
CA ASP A 87 -12.63 -15.06 8.89
C ASP A 87 -12.03 -15.41 10.28
N CYS A 88 -11.43 -14.46 10.98
CA CYS A 88 -10.99 -14.65 12.37
C CYS A 88 -12.13 -14.59 13.39
N PHE A 89 -13.34 -14.18 13.01
CA PHE A 89 -14.49 -14.27 13.90
C PHE A 89 -15.06 -15.69 13.95
N GLU A 90 -15.24 -16.21 15.16
CA GLU A 90 -16.00 -17.43 15.42
C GLU A 90 -17.51 -17.15 15.40
N ASP A 91 -18.33 -18.21 15.35
CA ASP A 91 -19.80 -18.10 15.34
C ASP A 91 -20.38 -17.37 16.56
N ASN A 92 -19.64 -17.37 17.68
CA ASN A 92 -19.99 -16.67 18.92
C ASN A 92 -19.59 -15.17 18.92
N GLY A 93 -18.98 -14.67 17.83
CA GLY A 93 -18.49 -13.29 17.69
C GLY A 93 -17.14 -13.01 18.36
N VAL A 94 -16.47 -14.03 18.91
CA VAL A 94 -15.12 -13.90 19.47
C VAL A 94 -14.09 -13.87 18.35
N PHE A 95 -13.13 -12.96 18.45
CA PHE A 95 -12.05 -12.83 17.49
C PHE A 95 -10.86 -13.74 17.85
N ASP A 96 -10.51 -14.67 16.97
CA ASP A 96 -9.34 -15.54 17.12
C ASP A 96 -8.05 -14.80 16.73
N ASN A 97 -7.40 -14.24 17.76
CA ASN A 97 -6.11 -13.57 17.64
C ASN A 97 -4.98 -14.49 17.15
N ASN A 98 -5.04 -15.80 17.42
CA ASN A 98 -4.01 -16.73 16.96
C ASN A 98 -4.16 -17.02 15.48
N LYS A 99 -5.40 -17.15 14.99
CA LYS A 99 -5.70 -17.27 13.56
C LYS A 99 -5.28 -16.00 12.81
N TRP A 100 -5.54 -14.82 13.37
CA TRP A 100 -5.07 -13.57 12.79
C TRP A 100 -3.54 -13.50 12.66
N LYS A 101 -2.80 -13.88 13.71
CA LYS A 101 -1.33 -13.95 13.66
C LYS A 101 -0.82 -14.90 12.57
N LYS A 102 -1.51 -16.02 12.33
CA LYS A 102 -1.18 -16.94 11.23
C LYS A 102 -1.40 -16.29 9.87
N TYR A 103 -2.54 -15.62 9.66
CA TYR A 103 -2.79 -14.90 8.40
C TYR A 103 -1.76 -13.81 8.14
N ARG A 104 -1.34 -13.06 9.18
CA ARG A 104 -0.27 -12.08 9.06
C ARG A 104 1.06 -12.71 8.62
N LYS A 105 1.43 -13.86 9.18
CA LYS A 105 2.65 -14.60 8.76
C LYS A 105 2.56 -15.14 7.34
N GLU A 106 1.40 -15.61 6.92
CA GLU A 106 1.19 -16.02 5.52
C GLU A 106 1.25 -14.82 4.57
N PHE A 107 0.78 -13.65 5.01
CA PHE A 107 0.87 -12.42 4.22
C PHE A 107 2.31 -12.02 3.89
N GLU A 108 3.26 -12.19 4.82
CA GLU A 108 4.69 -11.88 4.64
C GLU A 108 5.34 -12.61 3.44
N LYS A 109 4.72 -13.69 2.95
CA LYS A 109 5.20 -14.43 1.77
C LYS A 109 4.75 -13.83 0.45
N HIS A 110 3.80 -12.89 0.46
CA HIS A 110 3.34 -12.27 -0.77
C HIS A 110 4.44 -11.38 -1.32
N VAL A 111 4.75 -11.59 -2.59
CA VAL A 111 5.62 -10.73 -3.37
C VAL A 111 4.71 -9.88 -4.24
N VAL A 112 5.03 -8.60 -4.38
CA VAL A 112 4.32 -7.77 -5.35
C VAL A 112 4.62 -8.29 -6.73
N GLU A 113 3.59 -8.80 -7.38
CA GLU A 113 3.59 -9.17 -8.79
C GLU A 113 2.98 -8.01 -9.58
N ASP A 114 3.77 -7.41 -10.47
CA ASP A 114 3.36 -6.37 -11.43
C ASP A 114 3.07 -6.99 -12.81
#